data_AF-A0A7S2MJ83-F1
#
_entry.id   AF-A0A7S2MJ83-F1
#
_cell.length_a   1.000
_cell.length_b   1.000
_cell.length_c   1.000
_cell.angle_alpha   90.00
_cell.angle_beta   90.00
_cell.angle_gamma   90.00
#
_symmetry.space_group_name_H-M   'P 1'
#
loop_
_entity.id
_entity.type
_entity.pdbx_description
1 polymer ?
#
loop_
_entity_poly.entity_id
_entity_poly.type
_entity_poly.pdbx_seq_one_letter_code
_entity_poly.pdbx_strand_id
1 'polypeptide(L)'
;SKMWDKYSPQGQHHRILIGERLFRSAEQRSSDPIWYNEGRIGRQFRPRHAMLTLHVWLLHKRLVADTHDPHTSLLIQEELFDILWNNTRARIRAEGVNELTVNKHLKDVQQVTFQQCTHLDHAFSDFETTDFEKRSEEIAAAIWMHILLKDEEALNDHIRRLTAYVEYQFTNILHQLPDKYFREGRIAWGSIPDFSEMADNEGNPLEEPTIHKDDWLPGKWASAITEAGETYYWNIETSKAQWERPT
;
A
#
# COMPACT_ATOMS: atom_id res chain seq x y z
N SER A 1 -23.89 -7.81 -27.27
CA SER A 1 -23.57 -8.69 -26.12
C SER A 1 -23.12 -7.96 -24.84
N LYS A 2 -22.68 -6.70 -24.86
CA LYS A 2 -21.77 -6.14 -23.82
C LYS A 2 -22.36 -5.53 -22.53
N MET A 3 -23.68 -5.39 -22.37
CA MET A 3 -24.25 -4.76 -21.16
C MET A 3 -24.77 -5.79 -20.14
N TRP A 4 -25.44 -6.84 -20.61
CA TRP A 4 -25.98 -7.89 -19.76
C TRP A 4 -24.89 -8.68 -19.03
N ASP A 5 -23.76 -8.96 -19.70
CA ASP A 5 -22.62 -9.65 -19.07
C ASP A 5 -21.93 -8.78 -17.99
N LYS A 6 -21.98 -7.45 -18.10
CA LYS A 6 -21.34 -6.52 -17.14
C LYS A 6 -22.09 -6.43 -15.80
N TYR A 7 -23.42 -6.46 -15.85
CA TYR A 7 -24.28 -6.51 -14.66
C TYR A 7 -24.70 -7.94 -14.29
N SER A 8 -24.17 -8.94 -14.99
CA SER A 8 -24.39 -10.33 -14.65
C SER A 8 -23.69 -10.69 -13.34
N PRO A 9 -24.17 -11.72 -12.64
CA PRO A 9 -23.46 -12.30 -11.50
C PRO A 9 -22.01 -12.70 -11.85
N GLN A 10 -21.77 -13.18 -13.06
CA GLN A 10 -20.41 -13.53 -13.53
C GLN A 10 -19.51 -12.30 -13.68
N GLY A 11 -20.07 -11.20 -14.23
CA GLY A 11 -19.36 -9.93 -14.36
C GLY A 11 -19.02 -9.33 -13.00
N GLN A 12 -19.95 -9.38 -12.04
CA GLN A 12 -19.69 -8.94 -10.66
C GLN A 12 -18.60 -9.79 -9.99
N HIS A 13 -18.72 -11.12 -10.07
CA HIS A 13 -17.72 -12.03 -9.51
C HIS A 13 -16.32 -11.77 -10.08
N HIS A 14 -16.22 -11.52 -11.39
CA HIS A 14 -14.95 -11.20 -12.02
C HIS A 14 -14.34 -9.90 -11.46
N ARG A 15 -15.14 -8.84 -11.28
CA ARG A 15 -14.64 -7.57 -10.72
C ARG A 15 -14.17 -7.71 -9.28
N ILE A 16 -14.93 -8.40 -8.44
CA ILE A 16 -14.55 -8.70 -7.05
C ILE A 16 -13.20 -9.44 -7.06
N LEU A 17 -13.06 -10.48 -7.88
CA LEU A 17 -11.82 -11.24 -7.99
C LEU A 17 -10.62 -10.37 -8.40
N ILE A 18 -10.79 -9.46 -9.36
CA ILE A 18 -9.70 -8.55 -9.76
C ILE A 18 -9.39 -7.53 -8.67
N GLY A 19 -10.42 -6.92 -8.06
CA GLY A 19 -10.25 -6.01 -6.91
C GLY A 19 -9.48 -6.67 -5.76
N GLU A 20 -9.82 -7.90 -5.41
CA GLU A 20 -9.12 -8.69 -4.39
C GLU A 20 -7.66 -8.96 -4.74
N ARG A 21 -7.38 -9.34 -5.99
CA ARG A 21 -6.00 -9.60 -6.43
C ARG A 21 -5.14 -8.34 -6.38
N LEU A 22 -5.69 -7.23 -6.86
CA LEU A 22 -5.05 -5.92 -6.81
C LEU A 22 -4.75 -5.53 -5.35
N PHE A 23 -5.76 -5.63 -4.48
CA PHE A 23 -5.62 -5.31 -3.07
C PHE A 23 -4.56 -6.19 -2.38
N ARG A 24 -4.65 -7.52 -2.52
CA ARG A 24 -3.67 -8.45 -1.90
C ARG A 24 -2.25 -8.19 -2.37
N SER A 25 -2.09 -7.85 -3.65
CA SER A 25 -0.79 -7.49 -4.19
C SER A 25 -0.23 -6.21 -3.54
N ALA A 26 -1.07 -5.19 -3.33
CA ALA A 26 -0.68 -3.98 -2.60
C ALA A 26 -0.39 -4.26 -1.13
N GLU A 27 -1.23 -5.05 -0.46
CA GLU A 27 -1.10 -5.44 0.95
C GLU A 27 0.19 -6.21 1.20
N GLN A 28 0.49 -7.22 0.38
CA GLN A 28 1.72 -7.98 0.47
C GLN A 28 2.93 -7.07 0.33
N ARG A 29 2.87 -6.13 -0.61
CA ARG A 29 3.97 -5.22 -0.88
C ARG A 29 4.19 -4.19 0.22
N SER A 30 3.11 -3.62 0.76
CA SER A 30 3.19 -2.66 1.87
C SER A 30 3.55 -3.31 3.20
N SER A 31 3.31 -4.61 3.35
CA SER A 31 3.58 -5.36 4.58
C SER A 31 4.97 -6.00 4.60
N ASP A 32 5.80 -5.76 3.59
CA ASP A 32 7.16 -6.29 3.56
C ASP A 32 7.95 -5.80 4.79
N PRO A 33 8.54 -6.72 5.57
CA PRO A 33 9.35 -6.38 6.74
C PRO A 33 10.44 -5.34 6.51
N ILE A 34 10.99 -5.28 5.29
CA ILE A 34 12.10 -4.37 4.98
C ILE A 34 11.69 -2.92 5.22
N TRP A 35 10.43 -2.55 5.01
CA TRP A 35 9.93 -1.20 5.28
C TRP A 35 10.07 -0.80 6.74
N TYR A 36 9.86 -1.74 7.67
CA TYR A 36 9.75 -1.48 9.10
C TYR A 36 11.04 -1.82 9.88
N ASN A 37 11.96 -2.55 9.25
CA ASN A 37 13.29 -2.82 9.77
C ASN A 37 14.28 -1.83 9.15
N GLU A 38 14.89 -2.18 8.02
CA GLU A 38 15.93 -1.37 7.38
C GLU A 38 15.39 0.00 6.90
N GLY A 39 14.15 0.02 6.42
CA GLY A 39 13.46 1.22 5.99
C GLY A 39 12.96 2.12 7.13
N ARG A 40 13.07 1.69 8.40
CA ARG A 40 12.77 2.52 9.59
C ARG A 40 11.40 3.21 9.58
N ILE A 41 10.42 2.71 8.82
CA ILE A 41 9.06 3.22 8.85
C ILE A 41 8.41 2.80 10.17
N GLY A 42 7.67 3.72 10.79
CA GLY A 42 6.98 3.47 12.06
C GLY A 42 6.05 2.25 11.99
N ARG A 43 6.03 1.45 13.07
CA ARG A 43 5.21 0.23 13.16
C ARG A 43 3.78 0.48 13.62
N GLN A 44 3.46 1.74 13.94
CA GLN A 44 2.14 2.11 14.41
C GLN A 44 1.11 1.94 13.28
N PHE A 45 -0.16 1.96 13.63
CA PHE A 45 -1.26 1.86 12.67
C PHE A 45 -1.10 2.82 11.48
N ARG A 46 -0.76 4.09 11.75
CA ARG A 46 -0.75 5.17 10.74
C ARG A 46 0.28 4.97 9.63
N PRO A 47 1.60 4.78 9.88
CA PRO A 47 2.56 4.61 8.80
C PRO A 47 2.31 3.33 8.00
N ARG A 48 1.93 2.23 8.67
CA ARG A 48 1.52 0.98 8.01
C ARG A 48 0.32 1.20 7.08
N HIS A 49 -0.67 1.96 7.52
CA HIS A 49 -1.82 2.32 6.71
C HIS A 49 -1.44 3.23 5.54
N ALA A 50 -0.58 4.23 5.76
CA ALA A 50 -0.09 5.11 4.70
C ALA A 50 0.72 4.36 3.62
N MET A 51 1.50 3.35 4.01
CA MET A 51 2.20 2.47 3.06
C MET A 51 1.23 1.63 2.24
N LEU A 52 0.17 1.07 2.84
CA LEU A 52 -0.88 0.37 2.10
C LEU A 52 -1.60 1.32 1.13
N THR A 53 -2.00 2.49 1.61
CA THR A 53 -2.66 3.53 0.81
C THR A 53 -1.82 3.93 -0.40
N LEU A 54 -0.51 4.14 -0.24
CA LEU A 54 0.39 4.47 -1.35
C LEU A 54 0.32 3.42 -2.47
N HIS A 55 0.38 2.14 -2.12
CA HIS A 55 0.34 1.06 -3.10
C HIS A 55 -1.04 0.91 -3.74
N VAL A 56 -2.13 1.07 -2.96
CA VAL A 56 -3.49 1.09 -3.49
C VAL A 56 -3.69 2.29 -4.42
N TRP A 57 -3.16 3.46 -4.09
CA TRP A 57 -3.22 4.66 -4.91
C TRP A 57 -2.55 4.44 -6.28
N LEU A 58 -1.38 3.81 -6.34
CA LEU A 58 -0.73 3.46 -7.62
C LEU A 58 -1.63 2.60 -8.53
N LEU A 59 -2.31 1.60 -7.96
CA LEU A 59 -3.25 0.74 -8.70
C LEU A 59 -4.50 1.52 -9.12
N HIS A 60 -5.01 2.38 -8.25
CA HIS A 60 -6.10 3.30 -8.55
C HIS A 60 -5.76 4.20 -9.73
N LYS A 61 -4.58 4.83 -9.77
CA LYS A 61 -4.14 5.65 -10.90
C LYS A 61 -4.12 4.88 -12.21
N ARG A 62 -3.67 3.63 -12.19
CA ARG A 62 -3.67 2.76 -13.36
C ARG A 62 -5.08 2.41 -13.84
N LEU A 63 -6.02 2.17 -12.93
CA LEU A 63 -7.43 1.95 -13.27
C LEU A 63 -8.06 3.20 -13.89
N VAL A 64 -7.80 4.39 -13.34
CA VAL A 64 -8.32 5.66 -13.88
C VAL A 64 -7.73 5.97 -15.26
N ALA A 65 -6.46 5.62 -15.49
CA ALA A 65 -5.80 5.82 -16.77
C ALA A 65 -6.21 4.80 -17.87
N ASP A 66 -6.93 3.72 -17.54
CA ASP A 66 -7.32 2.71 -18.53
C ASP A 66 -8.45 3.22 -19.44
N THR A 67 -8.08 3.53 -20.69
CA THR A 67 -9.00 4.02 -21.73
C THR A 67 -9.73 2.90 -22.48
N HIS A 68 -9.38 1.63 -22.26
CA HIS A 68 -9.94 0.50 -23.02
C HIS A 68 -11.37 0.14 -22.59
N ASP A 69 -11.62 0.07 -21.28
CA ASP A 69 -12.98 -0.10 -20.73
C ASP A 69 -13.15 0.71 -19.43
N PRO A 70 -13.27 2.05 -19.54
CA PRO A 70 -13.28 2.96 -18.38
C PRO A 70 -14.36 2.63 -17.36
N HIS A 71 -15.52 2.15 -17.82
CA HIS A 71 -16.62 1.77 -16.93
C HIS A 71 -16.28 0.52 -16.10
N THR A 72 -15.67 -0.50 -16.71
CA THR A 72 -15.27 -1.69 -15.96
C THR A 72 -14.13 -1.35 -14.99
N SER A 73 -13.19 -0.50 -15.39
CA SER A 73 -12.11 -0.02 -14.51
C SER A 73 -12.64 0.78 -13.32
N LEU A 74 -13.66 1.62 -13.51
CA LEU A 74 -14.34 2.34 -12.43
C LEU A 74 -14.97 1.37 -11.42
N LEU A 75 -15.69 0.35 -11.91
CA LEU A 75 -16.29 -0.63 -11.01
C LEU A 75 -15.23 -1.46 -10.26
N ILE A 76 -14.12 -1.84 -10.91
CA ILE A 76 -13.00 -2.52 -10.22
C ILE A 76 -12.35 -1.60 -9.18
N GLN A 77 -12.26 -0.29 -9.47
CA GLN A 77 -11.76 0.70 -8.53
C GLN A 77 -12.67 0.79 -7.30
N GLU A 78 -13.99 0.82 -7.47
CA GLU A 78 -14.95 0.80 -6.35
C GLU A 78 -14.75 -0.45 -5.48
N GLU A 79 -14.66 -1.64 -6.08
CA GLU A 79 -14.39 -2.90 -5.37
C GLU A 79 -13.05 -2.85 -4.62
N LEU A 80 -11.99 -2.32 -5.23
CA LEU A 80 -10.67 -2.17 -4.60
C LEU A 80 -10.73 -1.32 -3.32
N PHE A 81 -11.46 -0.19 -3.35
CA PHE A 81 -11.62 0.66 -2.17
C PHE A 81 -12.54 0.05 -1.13
N ASP A 82 -13.61 -0.65 -1.52
CA ASP A 82 -14.47 -1.38 -0.58
C ASP A 82 -13.68 -2.46 0.18
N ILE A 83 -12.81 -3.19 -0.51
CA ILE A 83 -11.90 -4.16 0.11
C ILE A 83 -10.92 -3.45 1.06
N LEU A 84 -10.31 -2.33 0.64
CA LEU A 84 -9.46 -1.52 1.51
C LEU A 84 -10.18 -1.12 2.79
N TRP A 85 -11.44 -0.67 2.72
CA TRP A 85 -12.19 -0.23 3.90
C TRP A 85 -12.60 -1.38 4.82
N ASN A 86 -12.94 -2.54 4.25
CA ASN A 86 -13.19 -3.74 5.04
C ASN A 86 -11.91 -4.20 5.77
N ASN A 87 -10.76 -4.22 5.08
CA ASN A 87 -9.46 -4.52 5.69
C ASN A 87 -9.07 -3.47 6.75
N THR A 88 -9.27 -2.18 6.48
CA THR A 88 -8.99 -1.09 7.42
C THR A 88 -9.82 -1.24 8.69
N ARG A 89 -11.11 -1.59 8.57
CA ARG A 89 -11.98 -1.86 9.72
C ARG A 89 -11.47 -3.03 10.56
N ALA A 90 -11.06 -4.12 9.92
CA ALA A 90 -10.46 -5.28 10.60
C ALA A 90 -9.16 -4.88 11.33
N ARG A 91 -8.30 -4.08 10.71
CA ARG A 91 -7.07 -3.56 11.33
C ARG A 91 -7.36 -2.65 12.53
N ILE A 92 -8.38 -1.78 12.45
CA ILE A 92 -8.80 -0.94 13.59
C ILE A 92 -9.26 -1.81 14.77
N ARG A 93 -9.98 -2.90 14.50
CA ARG A 93 -10.37 -3.87 15.54
C ARG A 93 -9.15 -4.57 16.16
N ALA A 94 -8.17 -4.91 15.32
CA ALA A 94 -6.92 -5.55 15.77
C ALA A 94 -6.10 -4.66 16.73
N GLU A 95 -6.24 -3.33 16.66
CA GLU A 95 -5.66 -2.39 17.63
C GLU A 95 -6.37 -2.40 19.00
N GLY A 96 -7.41 -3.23 19.19
CA GLY A 96 -8.13 -3.37 20.46
C GLY A 96 -9.08 -2.20 20.76
N VAL A 97 -9.48 -1.45 19.74
CA VAL A 97 -10.40 -0.31 19.87
C VAL A 97 -11.82 -0.81 20.17
N ASN A 98 -12.57 -0.04 20.97
CA ASN A 98 -13.96 -0.36 21.28
C ASN A 98 -14.85 -0.41 20.01
N GLU A 99 -15.67 -1.45 19.85
CA GLU A 99 -16.52 -1.63 18.66
C GLU A 99 -17.43 -0.43 18.38
N LEU A 100 -17.91 0.27 19.42
CA LEU A 100 -18.75 1.48 19.27
C LEU A 100 -18.00 2.64 18.62
N THR A 101 -16.66 2.68 18.70
CA THR A 101 -15.83 3.74 18.12
C THR A 101 -15.16 3.33 16.80
N VAL A 102 -15.22 2.05 16.40
CA VAL A 102 -14.60 1.55 15.14
C VAL A 102 -15.03 2.38 13.94
N ASN A 103 -16.31 2.70 13.79
CA ASN A 103 -16.80 3.52 12.67
C ASN A 103 -16.33 4.97 12.73
N LYS A 104 -16.09 5.52 13.93
CA LYS A 104 -15.50 6.85 14.08
C LYS A 104 -14.05 6.83 13.60
N HIS A 105 -13.26 5.87 14.07
CA HIS A 105 -11.87 5.72 13.64
C HIS A 105 -11.75 5.41 12.15
N LEU A 106 -12.67 4.62 11.58
CA LEU A 106 -12.70 4.36 10.15
C LEU A 106 -12.88 5.66 9.35
N LYS A 107 -13.77 6.57 9.78
CA LYS A 107 -13.94 7.89 9.15
C LYS A 107 -12.67 8.73 9.25
N ASP A 108 -12.02 8.75 10.41
CA ASP A 108 -10.77 9.49 10.62
C ASP A 108 -9.64 8.95 9.70
N VAL A 109 -9.56 7.63 9.55
CA VAL A 109 -8.58 6.97 8.68
C VAL A 109 -8.90 7.21 7.20
N GLN A 110 -10.17 7.16 6.80
CA GLN A 110 -10.61 7.50 5.45
C GLN A 110 -10.21 8.94 5.08
N GLN A 111 -10.41 9.90 5.99
CA GLN A 111 -10.02 11.29 5.76
C GLN A 111 -8.52 11.42 5.47
N VAL A 112 -7.67 10.80 6.28
CA VAL A 112 -6.21 10.83 6.08
C VAL A 112 -5.80 10.09 4.79
N THR A 113 -6.47 8.98 4.48
CA THR A 113 -6.23 8.20 3.25
C THR A 113 -6.50 9.05 2.00
N PHE A 114 -7.65 9.71 1.94
CA PHE A 114 -7.97 10.57 0.80
C PHE A 114 -7.05 11.79 0.74
N GLN A 115 -6.67 12.37 1.88
CA GLN A 115 -5.70 13.46 1.91
C GLN A 115 -4.34 13.03 1.34
N GLN A 116 -3.87 11.82 1.65
CA GLN A 116 -2.65 11.27 1.05
C GLN A 116 -2.79 11.10 -0.46
N CYS A 117 -3.89 10.53 -0.94
CA CYS A 117 -4.17 10.40 -2.36
C CYS A 117 -4.18 11.76 -3.07
N THR A 118 -4.81 12.79 -2.48
CA THR A 118 -4.85 14.14 -3.03
C THR A 118 -3.46 14.77 -3.14
N HIS A 119 -2.60 14.62 -2.13
CA HIS A 119 -1.23 15.15 -2.20
C HIS A 119 -0.40 14.44 -3.28
N LEU A 120 -0.56 13.13 -3.42
CA LEU A 120 0.08 12.37 -4.49
C LEU A 120 -0.49 12.75 -5.87
N ASP A 121 -1.80 12.95 -5.99
CA ASP A 121 -2.43 13.41 -7.23
C ASP A 121 -1.91 14.78 -7.66
N HIS A 122 -1.73 15.71 -6.72
CA HIS A 122 -1.15 17.03 -6.99
C HIS A 122 0.24 16.91 -7.61
N ALA A 123 1.10 16.06 -7.03
CA ALA A 123 2.46 15.85 -7.53
C ALA A 123 2.49 15.36 -9.00
N PHE A 124 1.59 14.44 -9.37
CA PHE A 124 1.61 13.82 -10.70
C PHE A 124 0.70 14.47 -11.74
N SER A 125 -0.31 15.24 -11.34
CA SER A 125 -1.24 15.90 -12.27
C SER A 125 -0.73 17.27 -12.70
N ASP A 126 -0.14 18.03 -11.77
CA ASP A 126 0.25 19.42 -12.03
C ASP A 126 1.68 19.53 -12.58
N PHE A 127 2.48 18.46 -12.44
CA PHE A 127 3.91 18.43 -12.80
C PHE A 127 4.31 17.21 -13.65
N GLU A 128 3.38 16.65 -14.43
CA GLU A 128 3.54 15.37 -15.14
C GLU A 128 4.77 15.35 -16.09
N THR A 129 5.07 16.46 -16.78
CA THR A 129 6.11 16.49 -17.84
C THR A 129 7.03 17.70 -17.84
N THR A 130 6.78 18.71 -17.01
CA THR A 130 7.42 20.03 -17.12
C THR A 130 8.36 20.39 -15.97
N ASP A 131 8.22 19.78 -14.79
CA ASP A 131 9.00 20.16 -13.61
C ASP A 131 9.27 18.96 -12.68
N PHE A 132 10.32 18.21 -12.99
CA PHE A 132 10.74 17.02 -12.24
C PHE A 132 11.14 17.35 -10.79
N GLU A 133 11.75 18.52 -10.58
CA GLU A 133 12.20 18.94 -9.25
C GLU A 133 10.99 19.22 -8.36
N LYS A 134 10.02 20.03 -8.82
CA LYS A 134 8.80 20.29 -8.05
C LYS A 134 7.99 19.04 -7.78
N ARG A 135 7.88 18.13 -8.75
CA ARG A 135 7.19 16.86 -8.52
C ARG A 135 7.87 16.07 -7.39
N SER A 136 9.19 15.97 -7.42
CA SER A 136 9.97 15.29 -6.38
C SER A 136 9.76 15.92 -5.00
N GLU A 137 9.72 17.25 -4.93
CA GLU A 137 9.42 18.00 -3.70
C GLU A 137 8.00 17.71 -3.16
N GLU A 138 6.98 17.69 -4.02
CA GLU A 138 5.60 17.38 -3.64
C GLU A 138 5.45 15.93 -3.16
N ILE A 139 6.12 14.97 -3.82
CA ILE A 139 6.16 13.58 -3.38
C ILE A 139 6.85 13.48 -2.02
N ALA A 140 8.00 14.14 -1.85
CA ALA A 140 8.75 14.17 -0.58
C ALA A 140 7.88 14.74 0.55
N ALA A 141 7.14 15.82 0.29
CA ALA A 141 6.21 16.42 1.25
C ALA A 141 5.07 15.46 1.62
N ALA A 142 4.50 14.73 0.66
CA ALA A 142 3.47 13.73 0.91
C ALA A 142 4.00 12.55 1.75
N ILE A 143 5.22 12.08 1.48
CA ILE A 143 5.90 11.02 2.24
C ILE A 143 6.16 11.47 3.67
N TRP A 144 6.79 12.64 3.84
CA TRP A 144 7.06 13.19 5.17
C TRP A 144 5.79 13.34 5.98
N MET A 145 4.72 13.85 5.37
CA MET A 145 3.44 14.08 6.06
C MET A 145 2.73 12.79 6.49
N HIS A 146 2.64 11.79 5.60
CA HIS A 146 1.75 10.65 5.78
C HIS A 146 2.47 9.38 6.22
N ILE A 147 3.68 9.13 5.71
CA ILE A 147 4.46 7.93 6.00
C ILE A 147 5.35 8.18 7.21
N LEU A 148 6.05 9.31 7.24
CA LEU A 148 6.93 9.70 8.36
C LEU A 148 6.19 10.54 9.42
N LEU A 149 4.89 10.77 9.27
CA LEU A 149 4.03 11.45 10.25
C LEU A 149 4.51 12.84 10.70
N LYS A 150 5.13 13.60 9.80
CA LYS A 150 5.74 14.90 10.06
C LYS A 150 6.85 14.84 11.12
N ASP A 151 7.59 13.74 11.16
CA ASP A 151 8.77 13.60 12.01
C ASP A 151 9.80 14.69 11.66
N GLU A 152 10.11 15.55 12.64
CA GLU A 152 11.09 16.63 12.50
C GLU A 152 12.52 16.08 12.41
N GLU A 153 12.74 14.86 12.88
CA GLU A 153 14.02 14.14 12.82
C GLU A 153 14.13 13.25 11.57
N ALA A 154 13.17 13.35 10.64
CA ALA A 154 13.19 12.60 9.40
C ALA A 154 14.49 12.85 8.60
N LEU A 155 15.12 11.77 8.16
CA LEU A 155 16.39 11.82 7.44
C LEU A 155 16.16 12.19 5.97
N ASN A 156 16.95 13.11 5.44
CA ASN A 156 16.87 13.56 4.05
C ASN A 156 17.14 12.41 3.08
N ASP A 157 18.13 11.55 3.36
CA ASP A 157 18.40 10.39 2.52
C ASP A 157 17.24 9.38 2.53
N HIS A 158 16.55 9.23 3.67
CA HIS A 158 15.36 8.39 3.78
C HIS A 158 14.22 8.92 2.91
N ILE A 159 13.89 10.20 3.04
CA ILE A 159 12.86 10.87 2.23
C ILE A 159 13.20 10.71 0.75
N ARG A 160 14.45 10.98 0.35
CA ARG A 160 14.91 10.86 -1.04
C ARG A 160 14.72 9.45 -1.61
N ARG A 161 15.08 8.41 -0.85
CA ARG A 161 14.91 7.00 -1.28
C ARG A 161 13.44 6.61 -1.43
N LEU A 162 12.59 7.05 -0.50
CA LEU A 162 11.15 6.82 -0.59
C LEU A 162 10.53 7.61 -1.76
N THR A 163 10.96 8.84 -2.00
CA THR A 163 10.50 9.65 -3.15
C THR A 163 10.85 8.96 -4.47
N ALA A 164 12.11 8.54 -4.62
CA ALA A 164 12.57 7.81 -5.79
C ALA A 164 11.77 6.50 -6.00
N TYR A 165 11.42 5.80 -4.91
CA TYR A 165 10.55 4.63 -4.98
C TYR A 165 9.18 4.93 -5.55
N VAL A 166 8.52 5.99 -5.06
CA VAL A 166 7.19 6.39 -5.53
C VAL A 166 7.22 6.74 -7.01
N GLU A 167 8.18 7.54 -7.45
CA GLU A 167 8.35 7.89 -8.87
C GLU A 167 8.62 6.66 -9.75
N TYR A 168 9.51 5.78 -9.30
CA TYR A 168 9.83 4.55 -10.01
C TYR A 168 8.62 3.64 -10.12
N GLN A 169 7.86 3.43 -9.04
CA GLN A 169 6.66 2.60 -9.06
C GLN A 169 5.55 3.23 -9.89
N PHE A 170 5.37 4.55 -9.84
CA PHE A 170 4.40 5.23 -10.70
C PHE A 170 4.68 4.93 -12.17
N THR A 171 5.94 5.10 -12.59
CA THR A 171 6.35 4.79 -13.96
C THR A 171 6.20 3.30 -14.29
N ASN A 172 6.64 2.42 -13.39
CA ASN A 172 6.54 0.98 -13.56
C ASN A 172 5.08 0.54 -13.74
N ILE A 173 4.17 0.97 -12.85
CA ILE A 173 2.77 0.53 -12.85
C ILE A 173 1.96 1.17 -13.97
N LEU A 174 2.17 2.47 -14.27
CA LEU A 174 1.38 3.17 -15.28
C LEU A 174 1.87 2.95 -16.70
N HIS A 175 3.19 2.81 -16.90
CA HIS A 175 3.77 2.82 -18.24
C HIS A 175 4.45 1.50 -18.63
N GLN A 176 5.05 0.79 -17.68
CA GLN A 176 5.85 -0.41 -18.00
C GLN A 176 5.08 -1.72 -17.82
N LEU A 177 4.16 -1.79 -16.86
CA LEU A 177 3.39 -2.99 -16.56
C LEU A 177 2.39 -3.28 -17.70
N PRO A 178 2.53 -4.40 -18.42
CA PRO A 178 1.64 -4.72 -19.53
C PRO A 178 0.17 -4.86 -19.10
N ASP A 179 -0.74 -4.26 -19.86
CA ASP A 179 -2.19 -4.26 -19.61
C ASP A 179 -2.75 -5.66 -19.33
N LYS A 180 -2.25 -6.67 -20.06
CA LYS A 180 -2.67 -8.06 -19.88
C LYS A 180 -2.48 -8.53 -18.44
N TYR A 181 -1.31 -8.29 -17.86
CA TYR A 181 -1.00 -8.73 -16.50
C TYR A 181 -1.76 -7.90 -15.47
N PHE A 182 -1.87 -6.58 -15.68
CA PHE A 182 -2.64 -5.72 -14.81
C PHE A 182 -4.12 -6.13 -14.74
N ARG A 183 -4.76 -6.41 -15.89
CA ARG A 183 -6.15 -6.88 -15.97
C ARG A 183 -6.38 -8.27 -15.37
N GLU A 184 -5.33 -9.08 -15.25
CA GLU A 184 -5.36 -10.36 -14.53
C GLU A 184 -5.16 -10.18 -13.00
N GLY A 185 -4.92 -8.95 -12.53
CA GLY A 185 -4.57 -8.63 -11.15
C GLY A 185 -3.14 -9.00 -10.76
N ARG A 186 -2.24 -9.13 -11.74
CA ARG A 186 -0.84 -9.55 -11.55
C ARG A 186 0.07 -8.34 -11.62
N ILE A 187 0.57 -7.92 -10.46
CA ILE A 187 1.40 -6.73 -10.34
C ILE A 187 2.86 -7.12 -10.12
N ALA A 188 3.72 -6.71 -11.05
CA ALA A 188 5.16 -6.81 -10.89
C ALA A 188 5.67 -5.53 -10.23
N TRP A 189 5.62 -5.46 -8.90
CA TRP A 189 6.20 -4.36 -8.15
C TRP A 189 7.71 -4.28 -8.44
N GLY A 190 8.21 -3.07 -8.65
CA GLY A 190 9.65 -2.84 -8.73
C GLY A 190 10.35 -3.08 -7.38
N SER A 191 11.68 -3.08 -7.35
CA SER A 191 12.47 -3.35 -6.13
C SER A 191 12.17 -2.39 -4.97
N ILE A 192 12.25 -2.89 -3.73
CA ILE A 192 12.26 -2.02 -2.53
C ILE A 192 13.55 -1.20 -2.60
N PRO A 193 13.54 0.08 -2.15
CA PRO A 193 14.77 0.83 -2.03
C PRO A 193 15.79 0.05 -1.22
N ASP A 194 17.04 0.14 -1.66
CA ASP A 194 18.13 -0.27 -0.79
C ASP A 194 18.16 0.70 0.39
N PHE A 195 18.11 0.18 1.60
CA PHE A 195 18.21 0.96 2.85
C PHE A 195 19.55 0.70 3.56
N SER A 196 20.47 -0.02 2.91
CA SER A 196 21.85 -0.12 3.37
C SER A 196 22.57 1.22 3.25
N GLU A 197 23.55 1.42 4.15
CA GLU A 197 24.45 2.59 4.15
C GLU A 197 23.70 3.93 4.19
N MET A 198 22.52 3.96 4.81
CA MET A 198 21.84 5.23 5.08
C MET A 198 22.66 6.08 6.05
N ALA A 199 22.68 7.37 5.77
CA ALA A 199 23.32 8.36 6.63
C ALA A 199 22.28 9.28 7.28
N ASP A 200 22.65 9.83 8.42
CA ASP A 200 21.91 10.92 9.05
C ASP A 200 22.03 12.23 8.24
N ASN A 201 21.40 13.30 8.72
CA ASN A 201 21.44 14.61 8.06
C ASN A 201 22.82 15.30 8.13
N GLU A 202 23.76 14.78 8.91
CA GLU A 202 25.15 15.24 9.04
C GLU A 202 26.14 14.39 8.21
N GLY A 203 25.67 13.27 7.64
CA GLY A 203 26.47 12.34 6.83
C GLY A 203 27.09 11.20 7.64
N ASN A 204 26.73 11.01 8.91
CA ASN A 204 27.18 9.87 9.69
C ASN A 204 26.35 8.63 9.39
N PRO A 205 26.96 7.43 9.32
CA PRO A 205 26.23 6.20 9.09
C PRO A 205 25.27 5.91 10.26
N LEU A 206 24.07 5.46 9.94
CA LEU A 206 23.10 5.07 10.97
C LEU A 206 23.50 3.74 11.63
N GLU A 207 23.18 3.61 12.91
CA GLU A 207 23.28 2.33 13.63
C GLU A 207 22.44 1.26 12.95
N GLU A 208 22.90 0.01 12.98
CA GLU A 208 22.16 -1.11 12.37
C GLU A 208 20.72 -1.19 12.90
N PRO A 209 19.73 -1.38 12.00
CA PRO A 209 18.34 -1.46 12.40
C PRO A 209 18.10 -2.67 13.30
N THR A 210 17.37 -2.47 14.39
CA THR A 210 16.97 -3.59 15.24
C THR A 210 15.81 -4.33 14.58
N ILE A 211 16.05 -5.58 14.17
CA ILE A 211 15.02 -6.42 13.57
C ILE A 211 13.98 -6.76 14.63
N HIS A 212 12.73 -6.35 14.42
CA HIS A 212 11.67 -6.63 15.36
C HIS A 212 11.30 -8.12 15.30
N LYS A 213 11.15 -8.76 16.47
CA LYS A 213 10.81 -10.19 16.56
C LYS A 213 9.56 -10.53 15.76
N ASP A 214 8.61 -9.59 15.68
CA ASP A 214 7.35 -9.85 14.98
C ASP A 214 7.49 -10.08 13.49
N ASP A 215 8.52 -9.52 12.87
CA ASP A 215 8.76 -9.65 11.43
C ASP A 215 9.53 -10.91 11.08
N TRP A 216 10.16 -11.53 12.07
CA TRP A 216 10.82 -12.81 11.92
C TRP A 216 9.83 -13.93 12.19
N LEU A 217 9.21 -14.44 11.11
CA LEU A 217 8.48 -15.71 11.13
C LEU A 217 9.38 -16.81 10.56
N PRO A 218 9.47 -17.99 11.20
CA PRO A 218 10.27 -19.09 10.68
C PRO A 218 9.73 -19.53 9.31
N GLY A 219 10.60 -20.05 8.45
CA GLY A 219 10.21 -20.63 7.16
C GLY A 219 9.43 -19.67 6.23
N LYS A 220 8.34 -20.16 5.65
CA LYS A 220 7.45 -19.41 4.71
C LYS A 220 6.11 -19.06 5.36
N TRP A 221 6.13 -18.68 6.63
CA TRP A 221 4.93 -18.23 7.33
C TRP A 221 4.67 -16.73 7.10
N ALA A 222 3.40 -16.36 7.00
CA ALA A 222 2.94 -14.99 6.92
C ALA A 222 1.80 -14.77 7.93
N SER A 223 1.71 -13.56 8.49
CA SER A 223 0.59 -13.15 9.33
C SER A 223 -0.54 -12.56 8.47
N ALA A 224 -1.78 -12.79 8.87
CA ALA A 224 -2.98 -12.22 8.28
C ALA A 224 -3.99 -11.89 9.39
N ILE A 225 -5.00 -11.09 9.06
CA ILE A 225 -6.01 -10.61 10.01
C ILE A 225 -7.40 -11.06 9.52
N THR A 226 -8.22 -11.61 10.40
CA THR A 226 -9.61 -11.97 10.10
C THR A 226 -10.51 -10.73 10.04
N GLU A 227 -11.73 -10.85 9.53
CA GLU A 227 -12.70 -9.74 9.54
C GLU A 227 -13.05 -9.25 10.96
N ALA A 228 -12.90 -10.13 11.95
CA ALA A 228 -13.07 -9.81 13.37
C ALA A 228 -11.88 -9.04 13.96
N GLY A 229 -10.77 -8.92 13.24
CA GLY A 229 -9.53 -8.28 13.72
C GLY A 229 -8.57 -9.24 14.42
N GLU A 230 -8.79 -10.55 14.34
CA GLU A 230 -7.91 -11.54 14.98
C GLU A 230 -6.74 -11.87 14.07
N THR A 231 -5.52 -11.87 14.61
CA THR A 231 -4.33 -12.28 13.84
C THR A 231 -4.23 -13.80 13.77
N TYR A 232 -3.99 -14.32 12.58
CA TYR A 232 -3.65 -15.73 12.35
C TYR A 232 -2.41 -15.81 11.46
N TYR A 233 -1.76 -16.98 11.47
CA TYR A 233 -0.58 -17.26 10.67
C TYR A 233 -0.92 -18.32 9.64
N TRP A 234 -0.40 -18.17 8.43
CA TRP A 234 -0.55 -19.16 7.37
C TRP A 234 0.79 -19.42 6.70
N ASN A 235 1.05 -20.69 6.39
CA ASN A 235 2.27 -21.13 5.74
C ASN A 235 2.04 -21.23 4.24
N ILE A 236 2.82 -20.46 3.47
CA ILE A 236 2.65 -20.28 2.03
C ILE A 236 2.88 -21.59 1.27
N GLU A 237 3.79 -22.44 1.74
CA GLU A 237 4.13 -23.70 1.06
C GLU A 237 3.16 -24.83 1.41
N THR A 238 2.81 -24.97 2.69
CA THR A 238 2.03 -26.11 3.19
C THR A 238 0.53 -25.84 3.23
N SER A 239 0.09 -24.61 2.96
CA SER A 239 -1.30 -24.15 3.11
C SER A 239 -1.90 -24.40 4.50
N LYS A 240 -1.07 -24.54 5.53
CA LYS A 240 -1.51 -24.68 6.93
C LYS A 240 -1.79 -23.30 7.52
N ALA A 241 -2.86 -23.18 8.29
CA ALA A 241 -3.17 -21.99 9.08
C ALA A 241 -3.23 -22.35 10.57
N GLN A 242 -2.81 -21.42 11.42
CA GLN A 242 -2.83 -21.56 12.88
C GLN A 242 -3.00 -20.19 13.55
N TRP A 243 -3.47 -20.20 14.80
CA TRP A 243 -3.64 -18.98 15.58
C TRP A 243 -2.39 -18.63 16.39
N GLU A 244 -1.64 -19.63 16.85
CA GLU A 244 -0.39 -19.42 17.57
C GLU A 244 0.74 -19.00 16.63
N ARG A 245 1.63 -18.12 17.11
CA ARG A 245 2.81 -17.72 16.37
C ARG A 245 3.70 -18.95 16.10
N PRO A 246 4.10 -19.21 14.85
CA PRO A 246 5.02 -20.30 14.55
C PRO A 246 6.40 -20.05 15.17
N THR A 247 6.99 -21.12 15.72
CA THR A 247 8.30 -21.14 16.36
C THR A 247 9.35 -21.80 15.49
#